data_AF-A0A928P4I0-F1
#
_entry.id   AF-A0A928P4I0-F1
#
_cell.length_a   1.000
_cell.length_b   1.000
_cell.length_c   1.000
_cell.angle_alpha   90.00
_cell.angle_beta   90.00
_cell.angle_gamma   90.00
#
_symmetry.space_group_name_H-M   'P 1'
#
loop_
_entity.id
_entity.type
_entity.pdbx_description
1 polymer ?
#
loop_
_entity_poly.entity_id
_entity_poly.type
_entity_poly.pdbx_seq_one_letter_code
_entity_poly.pdbx_strand_id
1 'polypeptide(L)'
;MLGSLLPLELHLNLYLMLRSRLMRDLYYTTLLSACQPLFSKKSNNIFDTANHTNMIALTIRCIIIYALLLIAMRLTGKRQIGELEISELITTLLLSELAAIPITDPNIPLLYAIVPIFVLCALEVIITYLTSVNPKLRSVIAGKPSAVIVKGRINQSELKKLRMSASELMSQLRINGICDPSEVLYAFFEEDGQISVLEKNKCDYLFLLVLDGHVSSFDLEQSGWNEERIKRYLDSKKILISDILLMTLDRKGKISIILKEEK
;
A
#
# COMPACT_ATOMS: atom_id res chain seq x y z
N MET A 1 -63.56 -18.82 -17.86
CA MET A 1 -63.92 -17.74 -18.81
C MET A 1 -63.33 -16.45 -18.26
N LEU A 2 -62.11 -16.11 -18.66
CA LEU A 2 -61.73 -15.30 -19.84
C LEU A 2 -61.76 -13.79 -19.53
N GLY A 3 -60.56 -13.21 -19.52
CA GLY A 3 -60.28 -11.77 -19.49
C GLY A 3 -59.31 -11.41 -18.37
N SER A 4 -58.08 -10.94 -18.58
CA SER A 4 -57.26 -10.65 -19.78
C SER A 4 -55.94 -10.11 -19.18
N LEU A 5 -54.83 -10.86 -19.25
CA LEU A 5 -53.80 -10.73 -20.28
C LEU A 5 -53.40 -9.26 -20.52
N LEU A 6 -52.56 -8.70 -19.66
CA LEU A 6 -51.98 -7.37 -19.87
C LEU A 6 -50.58 -7.07 -19.28
N PRO A 7 -49.77 -8.05 -18.81
CA PRO A 7 -48.34 -7.78 -18.62
C PRO A 7 -47.41 -8.51 -19.62
N LEU A 8 -47.91 -9.43 -20.46
CA LEU A 8 -47.07 -10.23 -21.37
C LEU A 8 -46.83 -9.64 -22.77
N GLU A 9 -47.70 -8.76 -23.29
CA GLU A 9 -47.50 -8.14 -24.62
C GLU A 9 -46.43 -7.02 -24.61
N LEU A 10 -46.19 -6.38 -23.46
CA LEU A 10 -45.15 -5.36 -23.33
C LEU A 10 -43.74 -5.97 -23.32
N HIS A 11 -43.59 -7.22 -22.86
CA HIS A 11 -42.32 -7.94 -22.87
C HIS A 11 -42.01 -8.57 -24.24
N LEU A 12 -43.03 -8.96 -25.02
CA LEU A 12 -42.81 -9.56 -26.35
C LEU A 12 -42.44 -8.51 -27.41
N ASN A 13 -43.00 -7.29 -27.33
CA ASN A 13 -42.64 -6.20 -28.25
C ASN A 13 -41.25 -5.60 -27.98
N LEU A 14 -40.79 -5.58 -26.71
CA LEU A 14 -39.42 -5.16 -26.40
C LEU A 14 -38.40 -6.21 -26.88
N TYR A 15 -38.75 -7.50 -26.80
CA TYR A 15 -37.92 -8.60 -27.28
C TYR A 15 -37.88 -8.69 -28.83
N LEU A 16 -38.98 -8.36 -29.52
CA LEU A 16 -39.01 -8.24 -30.98
C LEU A 16 -38.31 -6.98 -31.50
N MET A 17 -38.32 -5.86 -30.76
CA MET A 17 -37.49 -4.67 -31.06
C MET A 17 -35.99 -4.95 -30.88
N LEU A 18 -35.60 -5.78 -29.92
CA LEU A 18 -34.20 -6.14 -29.68
C LEU A 18 -33.65 -7.20 -30.66
N ARG A 19 -34.49 -7.82 -31.50
CA ARG A 19 -34.12 -8.92 -32.40
C ARG A 19 -34.35 -8.61 -33.89
N SER A 20 -33.97 -7.45 -34.39
CA SER A 20 -33.76 -7.25 -35.84
C SER A 20 -32.32 -6.84 -36.14
N ARG A 21 -31.43 -7.85 -36.22
CA ARG A 21 -30.08 -7.71 -36.76
C ARG A 21 -30.05 -7.18 -38.21
N LEU A 22 -31.14 -7.30 -38.97
CA LEU A 22 -31.19 -6.89 -40.38
C LEU A 22 -31.21 -5.36 -40.63
N MET A 23 -31.69 -4.52 -39.70
CA MET A 23 -31.79 -3.06 -39.96
C MET A 23 -30.52 -2.28 -39.60
N ARG A 24 -29.64 -2.83 -38.75
CA ARG A 24 -28.33 -2.21 -38.45
C ARG A 24 -27.30 -2.50 -39.54
N ASP A 25 -27.29 -3.71 -40.08
CA ASP A 25 -26.31 -4.09 -41.11
C ASP A 25 -26.57 -3.40 -42.45
N LEU A 26 -27.84 -3.11 -42.80
CA LEU A 26 -28.20 -2.47 -44.07
C LEU A 26 -27.80 -0.98 -44.13
N TYR A 27 -27.81 -0.26 -43.00
CA TYR A 27 -27.47 1.16 -42.95
C TYR A 27 -25.95 1.39 -42.93
N TYR A 28 -25.19 0.52 -42.26
CA TYR A 28 -23.73 0.63 -42.21
C TYR A 28 -23.05 0.18 -43.52
N THR A 29 -23.56 -0.85 -44.19
CA THR A 29 -22.92 -1.37 -45.42
C THR A 29 -23.13 -0.49 -46.65
N THR A 30 -24.23 0.26 -46.74
CA THR A 30 -24.51 1.19 -47.84
C THR A 30 -23.78 2.53 -47.70
N LEU A 31 -23.61 3.03 -46.47
CA LEU A 31 -22.83 4.25 -46.22
C LEU A 31 -21.31 4.04 -46.33
N LEU A 32 -20.80 2.85 -45.98
CA LEU A 32 -19.36 2.59 -46.02
C LEU A 32 -18.83 2.27 -47.44
N SER A 33 -19.67 1.67 -48.31
CA SER A 33 -19.28 1.29 -49.67
C SER A 33 -19.29 2.45 -50.68
N ALA A 34 -20.06 3.51 -50.42
CA ALA A 34 -20.17 4.66 -51.32
C ALA A 34 -19.00 5.67 -51.20
N CYS A 35 -18.30 5.71 -50.05
CA CYS A 35 -17.20 6.65 -49.81
C CYS A 35 -15.80 6.09 -50.14
N GLN A 36 -15.69 4.81 -50.47
CA GLN A 36 -14.39 4.12 -50.51
C GLN A 36 -13.49 4.38 -51.74
N PRO A 37 -13.96 4.79 -52.93
CA PRO A 37 -13.05 4.87 -54.08
C PRO A 37 -12.42 6.26 -54.33
N LEU A 38 -12.79 7.33 -53.61
CA LEU A 38 -12.33 8.70 -53.94
C LEU A 38 -11.06 9.18 -53.20
N PHE A 39 -10.58 8.46 -52.17
CA PHE A 39 -9.42 8.86 -51.36
C PHE A 39 -8.18 7.93 -51.50
N SER A 40 -8.16 7.00 -52.46
CA SER A 40 -7.19 5.90 -52.49
C SER A 40 -5.86 6.16 -53.22
N LYS A 41 -5.52 7.38 -53.68
CA LYS A 41 -4.32 7.52 -54.55
C LYS A 41 -3.37 8.70 -54.33
N LYS A 42 -3.53 9.48 -53.25
CA LYS A 42 -2.57 10.54 -52.89
C LYS A 42 -2.31 10.62 -51.38
N SER A 43 -2.23 9.46 -50.72
CA SER A 43 -2.09 9.36 -49.26
C SER A 43 -1.31 8.11 -48.83
N ASN A 44 -0.24 7.75 -49.54
CA ASN A 44 0.66 6.68 -49.06
C ASN A 44 1.94 7.31 -48.48
N ASN A 45 2.58 8.26 -49.17
CA ASN A 45 3.82 8.88 -48.67
C ASN A 45 3.60 9.82 -47.45
N ILE A 46 2.46 10.50 -47.35
CA ILE A 46 2.18 11.42 -46.23
C ILE A 46 1.72 10.64 -44.99
N PHE A 47 0.99 9.54 -45.18
CA PHE A 47 0.49 8.70 -44.10
C PHE A 47 1.63 7.88 -43.45
N ASP A 48 2.57 7.35 -44.23
CA ASP A 48 3.74 6.65 -43.67
C ASP A 48 4.68 7.58 -42.89
N THR A 49 4.91 8.80 -43.38
CA THR A 49 5.78 9.77 -42.68
C THR A 49 5.14 10.30 -41.39
N ALA A 50 3.82 10.50 -41.39
CA ALA A 50 3.05 10.86 -40.20
C ALA A 50 3.04 9.71 -39.16
N ASN A 51 2.90 8.46 -39.60
CA ASN A 51 2.95 7.29 -38.72
C ASN A 51 4.33 7.10 -38.08
N HIS A 52 5.42 7.29 -38.82
CA HIS A 52 6.78 7.20 -38.26
C HIS A 52 7.08 8.34 -37.27
N THR A 53 6.63 9.56 -37.54
CA THR A 53 6.82 10.70 -36.64
C THR A 53 6.03 10.50 -35.34
N ASN A 54 4.82 9.94 -35.43
CA ASN A 54 4.02 9.55 -34.29
C ASN A 54 4.70 8.44 -33.47
N MET A 55 5.31 7.44 -34.11
CA MET A 55 6.00 6.36 -33.37
C MET A 55 7.25 6.84 -32.64
N ILE A 56 8.03 7.74 -33.24
CA ILE A 56 9.19 8.36 -32.59
C ILE A 56 8.72 9.23 -31.41
N ALA A 57 7.65 10.02 -31.60
CA ALA A 57 7.08 10.83 -30.53
C ALA A 57 6.58 9.99 -29.34
N LEU A 58 5.90 8.87 -29.61
CA LEU A 58 5.46 7.91 -28.58
C LEU A 58 6.66 7.33 -27.82
N THR A 59 7.73 6.94 -28.52
CA THR A 59 8.94 6.40 -27.91
C THR A 59 9.59 7.42 -26.97
N ILE A 60 9.73 8.68 -27.40
CA ILE A 60 10.29 9.75 -26.58
C ILE A 60 9.42 10.01 -25.34
N ARG A 61 8.08 10.05 -25.51
CA ARG A 61 7.14 10.22 -24.38
C ARG A 61 7.26 9.08 -23.36
N CYS A 62 7.34 7.82 -23.82
CA CYS A 62 7.59 6.67 -22.96
C CYS A 62 8.88 6.83 -22.17
N ILE A 63 9.99 7.22 -22.81
CA ILE A 63 11.28 7.42 -22.13
C ILE A 63 11.19 8.52 -21.08
N ILE A 64 10.54 9.65 -21.40
CA ILE A 64 10.37 10.76 -20.47
C ILE A 64 9.54 10.33 -19.25
N ILE A 65 8.41 9.68 -19.46
CA ILE A 65 7.52 9.24 -18.37
C ILE A 65 8.19 8.15 -17.54
N TYR A 66 8.90 7.21 -18.16
CA TYR A 66 9.67 6.20 -17.45
C TYR A 66 10.75 6.84 -16.56
N ALA A 67 11.51 7.81 -17.07
CA ALA A 67 12.49 8.54 -16.28
C ALA A 67 11.85 9.29 -15.10
N LEU A 68 10.68 9.92 -15.33
CA LEU A 68 9.92 10.58 -14.26
C LEU A 68 9.46 9.60 -13.18
N LEU A 69 8.91 8.44 -13.56
CA LEU A 69 8.50 7.41 -12.62
C LEU A 69 9.68 6.84 -11.83
N LEU A 70 10.84 6.65 -12.47
CA LEU A 70 12.05 6.23 -11.77
C LEU A 70 12.52 7.25 -10.73
N ILE A 71 12.47 8.54 -11.07
CA ILE A 71 12.80 9.62 -10.12
C ILE A 71 11.78 9.64 -8.98
N ALA A 72 10.49 9.57 -9.30
CA ALA A 72 9.40 9.49 -8.34
C ALA A 72 9.61 8.35 -7.33
N MET A 73 9.83 7.13 -7.82
CA MET A 73 10.08 5.95 -6.99
C MET A 73 11.34 6.10 -6.12
N ARG A 74 12.39 6.74 -6.65
CA ARG A 74 13.63 6.96 -5.90
C ARG A 74 13.48 8.01 -4.81
N LEU A 75 12.62 9.01 -5.00
CA LEU A 75 12.32 10.05 -4.00
C LEU A 75 11.50 9.50 -2.83
N THR A 76 10.63 8.51 -3.08
CA THR A 76 9.90 7.79 -2.02
C THR A 76 10.79 6.93 -1.11
N GLY A 77 12.08 6.77 -1.44
CA GLY A 77 13.10 6.20 -0.56
C GLY A 77 13.38 4.72 -0.79
N LYS A 78 14.37 4.17 -0.06
CA LYS A 78 14.85 2.78 -0.23
C LYS A 78 13.97 1.71 0.44
N ARG A 79 12.86 2.09 1.10
CA ARG A 79 11.99 1.17 1.85
C ARG A 79 11.04 0.35 0.98
N GLN A 80 10.82 0.70 -0.29
CA GLN A 80 9.89 0.02 -1.20
C GLN A 80 10.20 -1.45 -1.54
N ILE A 81 11.43 -1.94 -1.31
CA ILE A 81 11.87 -3.26 -1.82
C ILE A 81 11.74 -4.37 -0.76
N GLY A 82 11.44 -4.02 0.49
CA GLY A 82 11.35 -4.98 1.60
C GLY A 82 9.95 -5.53 1.83
N GLU A 83 8.95 -4.64 1.86
CA GLU A 83 7.53 -4.88 2.14
C GLU A 83 6.79 -3.61 1.66
N LEU A 84 6.00 -3.68 0.58
CA LEU A 84 5.25 -2.51 0.11
C LEU A 84 4.17 -2.18 1.15
N GLU A 85 4.26 -1.00 1.77
CA GLU A 85 3.18 -0.49 2.60
C GLU A 85 1.92 -0.30 1.73
N ILE A 86 0.73 -0.41 2.32
CA ILE A 86 -0.53 -0.30 1.58
C ILE A 86 -0.62 1.04 0.83
N SER A 87 -0.08 2.12 1.39
CA SER A 87 0.00 3.42 0.72
C SER A 87 0.86 3.36 -0.56
N GLU A 88 2.02 2.72 -0.49
CA GLU A 88 2.94 2.57 -1.63
C GLU A 88 2.30 1.76 -2.76
N LEU A 89 1.54 0.72 -2.42
CA LEU A 89 0.79 -0.08 -3.40
C LEU A 89 -0.26 0.78 -4.12
N ILE A 90 -1.05 1.55 -3.38
CA ILE A 90 -2.09 2.43 -3.95
C ILE A 90 -1.43 3.48 -4.85
N THR A 91 -0.38 4.15 -4.37
CA THR A 91 0.34 5.18 -5.13
C THR A 91 0.95 4.59 -6.40
N THR A 92 1.54 3.40 -6.36
CA THR A 92 2.11 2.72 -7.54
C THR A 92 1.05 2.41 -8.58
N LEU A 93 -0.13 1.93 -8.16
CA LEU A 93 -1.24 1.63 -9.07
C LEU A 93 -1.78 2.91 -9.73
N LEU A 94 -1.94 3.99 -8.97
CA LEU A 94 -2.36 5.30 -9.49
C LEU A 94 -1.34 5.87 -10.49
N LEU A 95 -0.04 5.80 -10.16
CA LEU A 95 1.03 6.27 -11.04
C LEU A 95 1.04 5.52 -12.38
N SER A 96 0.82 4.21 -12.35
CA SER A 96 0.72 3.38 -13.55
C SER A 96 -0.41 3.83 -14.48
N GLU A 97 -1.60 4.06 -13.91
CA GLU A 97 -2.77 4.50 -14.67
C GLU A 97 -2.57 5.91 -15.25
N LEU A 98 -2.04 6.84 -14.45
CA LEU A 98 -1.79 8.22 -14.88
C LEU A 98 -0.69 8.32 -15.95
N ALA A 99 0.31 7.44 -15.90
CA ALA A 99 1.37 7.36 -16.89
C ALA A 99 0.88 6.82 -18.24
N ALA A 100 -0.04 5.84 -18.22
CA ALA A 100 -0.53 5.18 -19.44
C ALA A 100 -1.29 6.13 -20.39
N ILE A 101 -2.02 7.11 -19.85
CA ILE A 101 -2.89 8.01 -20.62
C ILE A 101 -2.12 8.83 -21.68
N PRO A 102 -1.11 9.67 -21.32
CA PRO A 102 -0.37 10.46 -22.32
C PRO A 102 0.65 9.67 -23.12
N ILE A 103 0.95 8.41 -22.71
CA ILE A 103 1.71 7.45 -23.53
C ILE A 103 0.85 6.95 -24.68
N THR A 104 -0.42 6.61 -24.42
CA THR A 104 -1.29 5.97 -25.42
C THR A 104 -1.96 6.97 -26.37
N ASP A 105 -2.27 8.18 -25.89
CA ASP A 105 -2.87 9.22 -26.72
C ASP A 105 -1.90 10.40 -26.96
N PRO A 106 -1.39 10.59 -28.20
CA PRO A 106 -0.50 11.69 -28.52
C PRO A 106 -1.17 13.07 -28.42
N ASN A 107 -2.50 13.15 -28.44
CA ASN A 107 -3.23 14.42 -28.32
C ASN A 107 -3.25 14.94 -26.88
N ILE A 108 -3.04 14.05 -25.90
CA ILE A 108 -2.98 14.44 -24.50
C ILE A 108 -1.58 15.00 -24.20
N PRO A 109 -1.47 16.22 -23.64
CA PRO A 109 -0.19 16.78 -23.25
C PRO A 109 0.49 15.95 -22.14
N LEU A 110 1.81 15.81 -22.21
CA LEU A 110 2.61 15.15 -21.16
C LEU A 110 2.39 15.73 -19.76
N LEU A 111 2.00 17.00 -19.68
CA LEU A 111 1.70 17.68 -18.42
C LEU A 111 0.61 16.98 -17.60
N TYR A 112 -0.32 16.26 -18.27
CA TYR A 112 -1.36 15.46 -17.62
C TYR A 112 -0.81 14.23 -16.87
N ALA A 113 0.41 13.76 -17.17
CA ALA A 113 1.11 12.81 -16.31
C ALA A 113 2.02 13.52 -15.30
N ILE A 114 2.79 14.52 -15.75
CA ILE A 114 3.82 15.17 -14.92
C ILE A 114 3.22 15.78 -13.65
N VAL A 115 2.12 16.54 -13.78
CA VAL A 115 1.52 17.24 -12.63
C VAL A 115 0.95 16.25 -11.61
N PRO A 116 0.09 15.27 -11.99
CA PRO A 116 -0.38 14.27 -11.04
C PRO A 116 0.72 13.42 -10.41
N ILE A 117 1.73 12.98 -11.18
CA ILE A 117 2.88 12.23 -10.64
C ILE A 117 3.59 13.06 -9.58
N PHE A 118 3.88 14.33 -9.87
CA PHE A 118 4.55 15.23 -8.91
C PHE A 118 3.70 15.45 -7.65
N VAL A 119 2.39 15.65 -7.80
CA VAL A 119 1.48 15.82 -6.66
C VAL A 119 1.42 14.56 -5.80
N LEU A 120 1.32 13.38 -6.41
CA LEU A 120 1.34 12.10 -5.68
C LEU A 120 2.67 11.91 -4.93
N CYS A 121 3.81 12.18 -5.56
CA CYS A 121 5.10 12.13 -4.88
C CYS A 121 5.19 13.12 -3.72
N ALA A 122 4.74 14.36 -3.92
CA ALA A 122 4.73 15.36 -2.86
C ALA A 122 3.84 14.93 -1.68
N LEU A 123 2.66 14.38 -1.97
CA LEU A 123 1.76 13.85 -0.95
C LEU A 123 2.40 12.69 -0.17
N GLU A 124 3.05 11.75 -0.85
CA GLU A 124 3.72 10.61 -0.19
C GLU A 124 4.83 11.10 0.76
N VAL A 125 5.66 12.06 0.31
CA VAL A 125 6.71 12.66 1.14
C VAL A 125 6.12 13.40 2.34
N ILE A 126 5.03 14.16 2.14
CA ILE A 126 4.34 14.86 3.22
C ILE A 126 3.76 13.88 4.23
N ILE A 127 3.07 12.82 3.77
CA ILE A 127 2.50 11.79 4.64
C ILE A 127 3.61 11.13 5.46
N THR A 128 4.69 10.70 4.82
CA THR A 128 5.84 10.07 5.48
C THR A 128 6.46 10.98 6.54
N TYR A 129 6.63 12.27 6.23
CA TYR A 129 7.14 13.24 7.18
C TYR A 129 6.19 13.43 8.37
N LEU A 130 4.89 13.61 8.10
CA LEU A 130 3.89 13.82 9.14
C LEU A 130 3.72 12.58 10.04
N THR A 131 3.75 11.37 9.49
CA THR A 131 3.69 10.12 10.27
C THR A 131 4.96 9.92 11.09
N SER A 132 6.12 10.32 10.58
CA SER A 132 7.38 10.27 11.33
C SER A 132 7.39 11.24 12.52
N VAL A 133 6.70 12.38 12.44
CA VAL A 133 6.64 13.36 13.52
C VAL A 133 5.54 13.04 14.52
N ASN A 134 4.42 12.46 14.07
CA ASN A 134 3.26 12.20 14.92
C ASN A 134 2.90 10.71 14.99
N PRO A 135 3.26 10.01 16.10
CA PRO A 135 2.95 8.60 16.30
C PRO A 135 1.45 8.27 16.23
N LYS A 136 0.58 9.22 16.58
CA LYS A 136 -0.87 9.03 16.46
C LYS A 136 -1.30 9.00 14.99
N LEU A 137 -0.74 9.88 14.16
CA LEU A 137 -1.03 9.89 12.73
C LEU A 137 -0.49 8.62 12.07
N ARG A 138 0.74 8.21 12.42
CA ARG A 138 1.28 6.92 12.02
C ARG A 138 0.31 5.79 12.32
N SER A 139 -0.25 5.78 13.53
CA SER A 139 -1.18 4.71 13.92
C SER A 139 -2.51 4.66 13.16
N VAL A 140 -2.92 5.77 12.54
CA VAL A 140 -4.15 5.85 11.74
C VAL A 140 -3.88 5.47 10.28
N ILE A 141 -2.70 5.87 9.75
CA ILE A 141 -2.33 5.65 8.35
C ILE A 141 -1.70 4.27 8.15
N ALA A 142 -0.67 3.94 8.93
CA ALA A 142 0.08 2.69 8.83
C ALA A 142 -0.52 1.57 9.71
N GLY A 143 -1.29 1.93 10.74
CA GLY A 143 -1.83 0.98 11.71
C GLY A 143 -0.95 0.86 12.96
N LYS A 144 -1.28 -0.10 13.84
CA LYS A 144 -0.47 -0.41 15.02
C LYS A 144 -0.16 -1.90 15.06
N PRO A 145 1.06 -2.30 15.41
CA PRO A 145 1.35 -3.70 15.66
C PRO A 145 0.49 -4.19 16.82
N SER A 146 -0.02 -5.41 16.69
CA SER A 146 -0.95 -6.02 17.65
C SER A 146 -0.40 -7.32 18.19
N ALA A 147 -0.27 -7.43 19.51
CA ALA A 147 0.25 -8.63 20.16
C ALA A 147 -0.80 -9.77 20.14
N VAL A 148 -0.64 -10.71 19.21
CA VAL A 148 -1.54 -11.85 19.01
C VAL A 148 -1.19 -13.04 19.90
N ILE A 149 0.07 -13.17 20.33
CA ILE A 149 0.49 -14.16 21.34
C ILE A 149 1.31 -13.45 22.41
N VAL A 150 0.97 -13.69 23.67
CA VAL A 150 1.68 -13.16 24.84
C VAL A 150 2.01 -14.31 25.79
N LYS A 151 3.31 -14.55 25.98
CA LYS A 151 3.88 -15.57 26.88
C LYS A 151 3.34 -16.99 26.60
N GLY A 152 3.14 -17.32 25.33
CA GLY A 152 2.60 -18.60 24.86
C GLY A 152 1.08 -18.73 24.95
N ARG A 153 0.36 -17.65 25.26
CA ARG A 153 -1.11 -17.61 25.24
C ARG A 153 -1.60 -16.76 24.08
N ILE A 154 -2.54 -17.31 23.32
CA ILE A 154 -3.19 -16.61 22.20
C ILE A 154 -4.14 -15.55 22.75
N ASN A 155 -4.00 -14.32 22.26
CA ASN A 155 -4.86 -13.19 22.61
C ASN A 155 -6.11 -13.18 21.72
N GLN A 156 -7.16 -13.86 22.17
CA GLN A 156 -8.40 -14.00 21.39
C GLN A 156 -9.11 -12.67 21.11
N SER A 157 -9.00 -11.68 22.02
CA SER A 157 -9.56 -10.35 21.81
C SER A 157 -8.90 -9.62 20.64
N GLU A 158 -7.57 -9.73 20.51
CA GLU A 158 -6.85 -9.10 19.41
C GLU A 158 -7.10 -9.83 18.09
N LEU A 159 -7.16 -11.17 18.08
CA LEU A 159 -7.56 -11.91 16.88
C LEU A 159 -8.93 -11.49 16.36
N LYS A 160 -9.90 -11.26 17.26
CA LYS A 160 -11.24 -10.79 16.87
C LYS A 160 -11.21 -9.38 16.26
N LYS A 161 -10.38 -8.47 16.78
CA LYS A 161 -10.21 -7.11 16.23
C LYS A 161 -9.57 -7.15 14.84
N LEU A 162 -8.56 -7.99 14.68
CA LEU A 162 -7.85 -8.22 13.41
C LEU A 162 -8.67 -9.05 12.41
N ARG A 163 -9.82 -9.61 12.84
CA ARG A 163 -10.63 -10.58 12.07
C ARG A 163 -9.81 -11.80 11.61
N MET A 164 -8.76 -12.12 12.36
CA MET A 164 -7.85 -13.21 12.07
C MET A 164 -8.37 -14.50 12.70
N SER A 165 -8.45 -15.57 11.90
CA SER A 165 -8.85 -16.88 12.42
C SER A 165 -7.69 -17.60 13.13
N ALA A 166 -8.00 -18.51 14.05
CA ALA A 166 -6.95 -19.32 14.70
C ALA A 166 -6.16 -20.17 13.68
N SER A 167 -6.81 -20.65 12.62
CA SER A 167 -6.16 -21.37 11.52
C SER A 167 -5.16 -20.50 10.75
N GLU A 168 -5.49 -19.22 10.56
CA GLU A 168 -4.62 -18.27 9.88
C GLU A 168 -3.40 -17.94 10.73
N LEU A 169 -3.59 -17.72 12.04
CA LEU A 169 -2.49 -17.54 13.00
C LEU A 169 -1.55 -18.76 12.97
N MET A 170 -2.10 -19.97 13.05
CA MET A 170 -1.29 -21.20 12.96
C MET A 170 -0.59 -21.34 11.62
N SER A 171 -1.18 -20.87 10.51
CA SER A 171 -0.51 -20.86 9.22
C SER A 171 0.70 -19.92 9.20
N GLN A 172 0.54 -18.71 9.74
CA GLN A 172 1.62 -17.73 9.86
C GLN A 172 2.76 -18.22 10.76
N LEU A 173 2.43 -18.87 11.89
CA LEU A 173 3.44 -19.49 12.75
C LEU A 173 4.22 -20.59 12.02
N ARG A 174 3.55 -21.43 11.22
CA ARG A 174 4.22 -22.48 10.43
C ARG A 174 5.12 -21.91 9.34
N ILE A 175 4.75 -20.81 8.70
CA ILE A 175 5.62 -20.10 7.74
C ILE A 175 6.91 -19.63 8.45
N ASN A 176 6.79 -19.19 9.71
CA ASN A 176 7.91 -18.85 10.59
C ASN A 176 8.62 -20.08 11.20
N GLY A 177 8.26 -21.32 10.80
CA GLY A 177 8.89 -22.54 11.28
C GLY A 177 8.47 -22.99 12.68
N ILE A 178 7.36 -22.47 13.22
CA ILE A 178 6.89 -22.74 14.58
C ILE A 178 5.62 -23.61 14.53
N CYS A 179 5.66 -24.74 15.23
CA CYS A 179 4.57 -25.71 15.28
C CYS A 179 3.66 -25.52 16.49
N ASP A 180 4.20 -25.11 17.64
CA ASP A 180 3.47 -24.94 18.89
C ASP A 180 3.48 -23.47 19.34
N PRO A 181 2.31 -22.80 19.43
CA PRO A 181 2.19 -21.46 20.00
C PRO A 181 2.75 -21.32 21.41
N SER A 182 2.82 -22.42 22.17
CA SER A 182 3.34 -22.43 23.54
C SER A 182 4.83 -22.12 23.61
N GLU A 183 5.58 -22.35 22.53
CA GLU A 183 7.03 -22.05 22.42
C GLU A 183 7.29 -20.56 22.11
N VAL A 184 6.24 -19.85 21.72
CA VAL A 184 6.29 -18.42 21.39
C VAL A 184 6.24 -17.58 22.68
N LEU A 185 7.20 -16.68 22.83
CA LEU A 185 7.19 -15.68 23.89
C LEU A 185 6.27 -14.51 23.49
N TYR A 186 6.46 -13.94 22.31
CA TYR A 186 5.57 -12.95 21.74
C TYR A 186 5.40 -13.19 20.25
N ALA A 187 4.19 -12.97 19.73
CA ALA A 187 3.98 -12.80 18.31
C ALA A 187 3.21 -11.50 18.09
N PHE A 188 3.71 -10.65 17.20
CA PHE A 188 3.07 -9.41 16.81
C PHE A 188 2.58 -9.53 15.38
N PHE A 189 1.34 -9.11 15.15
CA PHE A 189 0.83 -8.87 13.82
C PHE A 189 1.21 -7.45 13.43
N GLU A 190 2.06 -7.33 12.41
CA GLU A 190 2.68 -6.09 11.96
C GLU A 190 1.80 -5.32 10.96
N GLU A 191 2.20 -4.08 10.66
CA GLU A 191 1.47 -3.14 9.77
C GLU A 191 1.39 -3.63 8.31
N ASP A 192 2.37 -4.44 7.88
CA ASP A 192 2.45 -5.05 6.55
C ASP A 192 1.61 -6.34 6.43
N GLY A 193 0.97 -6.78 7.51
CA GLY A 193 0.16 -7.99 7.58
C GLY A 193 0.94 -9.28 7.85
N GLN A 194 2.24 -9.18 8.12
CA GLN A 194 3.05 -10.33 8.54
C GLN A 194 3.01 -10.52 10.06
N ILE A 195 3.49 -11.68 10.50
CA ILE A 195 3.68 -11.98 11.92
C ILE A 195 5.16 -12.04 12.23
N SER A 196 5.62 -11.16 13.12
CA SER A 196 6.92 -11.26 13.75
C SER A 196 6.83 -12.14 14.98
N VAL A 197 7.75 -13.10 15.14
CA VAL A 197 7.72 -14.07 16.25
C VAL A 197 9.00 -14.04 17.06
N LEU A 198 8.84 -14.01 18.37
CA LEU A 198 9.91 -14.07 19.35
C LEU A 198 9.76 -15.37 20.14
N GLU A 199 10.67 -16.30 19.92
CA GLU A 199 10.69 -17.61 20.57
C GLU A 199 11.26 -17.53 21.99
N LYS A 200 10.73 -18.34 22.92
CA LYS A 200 11.19 -18.39 24.32
C LYS A 200 12.65 -18.78 24.47
N ASN A 201 13.18 -19.60 23.56
CA ASN A 201 14.49 -20.26 23.72
C ASN A 201 15.61 -19.60 22.89
N LYS A 202 15.29 -18.77 21.90
CA LYS A 202 16.29 -18.16 21.00
C LYS A 202 16.66 -16.73 21.38
N CYS A 203 15.75 -15.96 21.97
CA CYS A 203 15.99 -14.56 22.27
C CYS A 203 15.80 -14.26 23.76
N ASP A 204 16.86 -13.74 24.40
CA ASP A 204 16.71 -12.95 25.64
C ASP A 204 15.97 -11.67 25.25
N TYR A 205 14.64 -11.68 25.37
CA TYR A 205 13.79 -10.55 24.99
C TYR A 205 14.16 -9.32 25.80
N LEU A 206 14.57 -8.28 25.09
CA LEU A 206 14.89 -6.97 25.64
C LEU A 206 13.61 -6.12 25.64
N PHE A 207 13.12 -5.77 26.82
CA PHE A 207 12.01 -4.84 26.96
C PHE A 207 12.48 -3.44 26.55
N LEU A 208 11.85 -2.86 25.54
CA LEU A 208 12.17 -1.53 25.05
C LEU A 208 11.46 -0.48 25.92
N LEU A 209 12.15 0.09 26.89
CA LEU A 209 11.54 1.03 27.83
C LEU A 209 11.37 2.43 27.24
N VAL A 210 12.39 2.91 26.52
CA VAL A 210 12.40 4.23 25.87
C VAL A 210 12.91 4.09 24.44
N LEU A 211 12.19 4.68 23.50
CA LEU A 211 12.56 4.78 22.09
C LEU A 211 12.40 6.25 21.65
N ASP A 212 13.46 6.84 21.13
CA ASP A 212 13.49 8.23 20.64
C ASP A 212 12.97 9.28 21.64
N GLY A 213 13.13 9.02 22.94
CA GLY A 213 12.64 9.86 24.02
C GLY A 213 11.15 9.70 24.33
N HIS A 214 10.49 8.71 23.74
CA HIS A 214 9.14 8.28 24.10
C HIS A 214 9.19 6.98 24.90
N VAL A 215 8.38 6.91 25.95
CA VAL A 215 8.29 5.73 26.80
C VAL A 215 7.30 4.73 26.19
N SER A 216 7.69 3.46 26.05
CA SER A 216 6.81 2.40 25.55
C SER A 216 5.90 1.90 26.67
N SER A 217 4.60 2.16 26.56
CA SER A 217 3.61 1.69 27.54
C SER A 217 3.48 0.15 27.54
N PHE A 218 3.60 -0.46 26.37
CA PHE A 218 3.48 -1.92 26.21
C PHE A 218 4.60 -2.68 26.94
N ASP A 219 5.85 -2.26 26.73
CA ASP A 219 7.02 -2.91 27.34
C ASP A 219 7.14 -2.61 28.84
N LEU A 220 6.66 -1.43 29.27
CA LEU A 220 6.54 -1.09 30.69
C LEU A 220 5.62 -2.06 31.43
N GLU A 221 4.41 -2.28 30.92
CA GLU A 221 3.44 -3.20 31.52
C GLU A 221 4.01 -4.63 31.60
N GLN A 222 4.75 -5.07 30.58
CA GLN A 222 5.28 -6.43 30.53
C GLN A 222 6.54 -6.65 31.37
N SER A 223 7.37 -5.62 31.55
CA SER A 223 8.60 -5.67 32.34
C SER A 223 8.35 -5.54 33.85
N GLY A 224 7.17 -5.08 34.26
CA GLY A 224 6.86 -4.76 35.66
C GLY A 224 7.57 -3.48 36.16
N TRP A 225 8.11 -2.68 35.25
CA TRP A 225 8.62 -1.35 35.55
C TRP A 225 7.50 -0.33 35.44
N ASN A 226 7.62 0.77 36.20
CA ASN A 226 6.74 1.93 36.09
C ASN A 226 7.53 3.16 35.64
N GLU A 227 6.84 4.17 35.11
CA GLU A 227 7.47 5.42 34.67
C GLU A 227 8.27 6.10 35.79
N GLU A 228 7.80 6.02 37.03
CA GLU A 228 8.49 6.61 38.18
C GLU A 228 9.85 5.96 38.46
N ARG A 229 9.97 4.65 38.28
CA ARG A 229 11.23 3.93 38.46
C ARG A 229 12.22 4.27 37.34
N ILE A 230 11.72 4.46 36.11
CA ILE A 230 12.54 4.97 35.00
C ILE A 230 13.06 6.35 35.34
N LYS A 231 12.19 7.28 35.75
CA LYS A 231 12.58 8.65 36.14
C LYS A 231 13.65 8.63 37.24
N ARG A 232 13.41 7.89 38.34
CA ARG A 232 14.40 7.72 39.42
C ARG A 232 15.75 7.17 38.95
N TYR A 233 15.74 6.19 38.04
CA TYR A 233 16.96 5.62 37.50
C TYR A 233 17.72 6.62 36.60
N LEU A 234 17.01 7.37 35.77
CA LEU A 234 17.60 8.38 34.89
C LEU A 234 18.09 9.61 35.65
N ASP A 235 17.38 10.05 36.68
CA ASP A 235 17.77 11.14 37.58
C ASP A 235 19.10 10.82 38.28
N SER A 236 19.28 9.57 38.72
CA SER A 236 20.55 9.12 39.33
C SER A 236 21.75 9.21 38.37
N LYS A 237 21.50 9.15 37.06
CA LYS A 237 22.50 9.24 36.00
C LYS A 237 22.57 10.63 35.35
N LYS A 238 21.70 11.56 35.74
CA LYS A 238 21.56 12.91 35.15
C LYS A 238 21.30 12.89 33.63
N ILE A 239 20.51 11.92 33.15
CA ILE A 239 20.15 11.81 31.72
C ILE A 239 18.68 12.21 31.56
N LEU A 240 18.37 13.07 30.60
CA LEU A 240 16.99 13.39 30.25
C LEU A 240 16.41 12.31 29.33
N ILE A 241 15.10 12.04 29.47
CA ILE A 241 14.41 11.07 28.60
C ILE A 241 14.52 11.49 27.13
N SER A 242 14.47 12.79 26.83
CA SER A 242 14.55 13.35 25.47
C SER A 242 15.82 12.95 24.71
N ASP A 243 16.91 12.75 25.44
CA ASP A 243 18.25 12.56 24.90
C ASP A 243 18.55 11.08 24.65
N ILE A 244 17.64 10.20 25.06
CA ILE A 244 17.75 8.76 24.89
C ILE A 244 17.22 8.38 23.52
N LEU A 245 18.07 7.72 22.73
CA LEU A 245 17.66 7.04 21.51
C LEU A 245 17.00 5.70 21.84
N LEU A 246 17.66 4.90 22.68
CA LEU A 246 17.22 3.56 23.02
C LEU A 246 17.53 3.23 24.48
N MET A 247 16.53 2.81 25.26
CA MET A 247 16.72 2.22 26.58
C MET A 247 16.07 0.85 26.63
N THR A 248 16.87 -0.18 26.87
CA THR A 248 16.40 -1.56 26.94
C THR A 248 16.67 -2.21 28.30
N LEU A 249 15.82 -3.14 28.68
CA LEU A 249 15.93 -3.95 29.88
C LEU A 249 15.92 -5.43 29.51
N ASP A 250 16.98 -6.14 29.86
CA ASP A 250 17.09 -7.59 29.73
C ASP A 250 16.30 -8.29 30.86
N ARG A 251 15.88 -9.55 30.64
CA ARG A 251 15.30 -10.45 31.66
C ARG A 251 16.16 -10.58 32.91
N LYS A 252 17.48 -10.47 32.78
CA LYS A 252 18.43 -10.50 33.91
C LYS A 252 18.48 -9.20 34.71
N GLY A 253 17.70 -8.19 34.32
CA GLY A 253 17.67 -6.87 34.95
C GLY A 253 18.79 -5.93 34.49
N LYS A 254 19.56 -6.30 33.46
CA LYS A 254 20.60 -5.45 32.88
C LYS A 254 19.95 -4.37 32.01
N ILE A 255 20.35 -3.12 32.23
CA ILE A 255 19.85 -1.96 31.49
C ILE A 255 20.91 -1.47 30.52
N SER A 256 20.53 -1.31 29.26
CA SER A 256 21.35 -0.66 28.24
C SER A 256 20.71 0.67 27.84
N ILE A 257 21.52 1.73 27.74
CA ILE A 257 21.07 3.06 27.30
C ILE A 257 21.97 3.50 26.15
N ILE A 258 21.35 3.93 25.05
CA ILE A 258 21.98 4.55 23.89
C ILE A 258 21.40 5.96 23.79
N LEU A 259 22.27 6.96 23.78
CA LEU A 259 21.90 8.36 23.65
C LEU A 259 21.80 8.74 22.16
N LYS A 260 21.02 9.78 21.86
CA LYS A 260 20.98 10.39 20.54
C LYS A 260 22.33 11.03 20.24
N GLU A 261 22.83 10.81 19.03
CA GLU A 261 24.00 11.56 18.56
C GLU A 261 23.61 13.04 18.42
N GLU A 262 24.46 13.93 18.93
CA GLU A 262 24.29 15.37 18.70
C GLU A 262 24.44 15.64 17.19
N LYS A 263 23.46 16.33 16.61
CA LYS A 263 23.50 16.79 15.22
C LYS A 263 24.34 18.04 15.07
#